data_AF-A0A5B8VNP9-F1
#
_entry.id   AF-A0A5B8VNP9-F1
#
_cell.length_a   1.000
_cell.length_b   1.000
_cell.length_c   1.000
_cell.angle_alpha   90.00
_cell.angle_beta   90.00
_cell.angle_gamma   90.00
#
_symmetry.space_group_name_H-M   'P 1'
#
loop_
_entity.id
_entity.type
_entity.pdbx_description
1 polymer ?
#
loop_
_entity_poly.entity_id
_entity_poly.type
_entity_poly.pdbx_seq_one_letter_code
_entity_poly.pdbx_strand_id
1 'polypeptide(L)'
;MKNHVRPGERNPKEGKFGQAKTRYGLDNIKAKLANTSTSWISTIALVLNLVRMTRQAPVSLLLRIQNWLAYQVSKLAGNSKIINNYNISMTI
;
A
#
# COMPACT_ATOMS: atom_id res chain seq x y z
N MET A 1 3.29 -33.77 8.32
CA MET A 1 2.68 -32.60 8.97
C MET A 1 1.71 -31.97 7.98
N LYS A 2 0.40 -31.92 8.27
CA LYS A 2 -0.58 -31.32 7.36
C LYS A 2 -0.50 -29.80 7.51
N ASN A 3 0.01 -29.10 6.50
CA ASN A 3 0.05 -27.64 6.47
C ASN A 3 -1.39 -27.10 6.46
N HIS A 4 -1.87 -26.70 7.64
CA HIS A 4 -3.16 -26.04 7.82
C HIS A 4 -3.01 -24.57 7.40
N VAL A 5 -2.87 -24.33 6.10
CA VAL A 5 -2.85 -22.99 5.54
C VAL A 5 -4.20 -22.36 5.84
N ARG A 6 -4.21 -21.22 6.54
CA ARG A 6 -5.46 -20.56 6.89
C ARG A 6 -6.20 -20.20 5.59
N PRO A 7 -7.53 -20.31 5.52
CA PRO A 7 -8.28 -20.06 4.28
C PRO A 7 -7.94 -18.70 3.63
N GLY A 8 -7.69 -17.67 4.44
CA GLY A 8 -7.29 -16.34 3.98
C GLY A 8 -5.89 -16.23 3.36
N GLU A 9 -5.00 -17.20 3.56
CA GLU A 9 -3.71 -17.30 2.86
C GLU A 9 -3.83 -17.94 1.48
N ARG A 10 -4.89 -18.73 1.22
CA ARG A 10 -5.15 -19.35 -0.09
C ARG A 10 -5.74 -18.35 -1.08
N ASN A 11 -6.57 -17.42 -0.60
CA ASN A 11 -7.10 -16.32 -1.40
C ASN A 11 -6.95 -14.98 -0.64
N PRO A 12 -5.91 -14.18 -0.92
CA PRO A 12 -5.67 -12.91 -0.23
C PRO A 12 -6.81 -11.88 -0.46
N LYS A 13 -7.67 -12.11 -1.44
CA LYS A 13 -8.89 -11.32 -1.68
C LYS A 13 -9.94 -11.58 -0.59
N GLU A 14 -10.22 -12.84 -0.27
CA GLU A 14 -11.16 -13.23 0.81
C GLU A 14 -10.75 -12.75 2.19
N GLY A 15 -9.45 -12.72 2.48
CA GLY A 15 -8.93 -12.14 3.73
C GLY A 15 -9.26 -10.65 3.87
N LYS A 16 -9.21 -9.89 2.78
CA LYS A 16 -9.58 -8.46 2.76
C LYS A 16 -11.09 -8.26 2.84
N PHE A 17 -11.88 -9.11 2.19
CA PHE A 17 -13.33 -9.09 2.33
C PHE A 17 -13.79 -9.45 3.75
N GLY A 18 -13.15 -10.43 4.39
CA GLY A 18 -13.38 -10.76 5.79
C GLY A 18 -13.02 -9.62 6.76
N GLN A 19 -11.91 -8.91 6.51
CA GLN A 19 -11.56 -7.70 7.26
C GLN A 19 -12.56 -6.56 7.03
N ALA A 20 -12.99 -6.34 5.78
CA ALA A 20 -14.01 -5.34 5.47
C ALA A 20 -15.33 -5.63 6.20
N LYS A 21 -15.73 -6.91 6.24
CA LYS A 21 -16.94 -7.38 6.91
C LYS A 21 -16.85 -7.24 8.44
N THR A 22 -15.71 -7.58 9.03
CA THR A 22 -15.50 -7.59 10.50
C THR A 22 -15.10 -6.24 11.09
N ARG A 23 -14.20 -5.49 10.45
CA ARG A 23 -13.69 -4.20 10.96
C ARG A 23 -14.48 -2.98 10.49
N TYR A 24 -15.02 -3.03 9.27
CA TYR A 24 -15.65 -1.87 8.63
C TYR A 24 -17.16 -2.05 8.41
N GLY A 25 -17.75 -3.14 8.92
CA GLY A 25 -19.20 -3.33 8.93
C GLY A 25 -19.82 -3.53 7.55
N LEU A 26 -19.06 -4.07 6.58
CA LEU A 26 -19.59 -4.39 5.23
C LEU A 26 -20.80 -5.35 5.29
N ASP A 27 -20.95 -6.13 6.37
CA ASP A 27 -22.10 -7.03 6.58
C ASP A 27 -23.39 -6.32 6.99
N ASN A 28 -23.29 -5.13 7.58
CA ASN A 28 -24.39 -4.45 8.27
C ASN A 28 -24.89 -3.23 7.49
N ILE A 29 -24.81 -3.28 6.15
CA ILE A 29 -25.31 -2.24 5.27
C ILE A 29 -26.83 -2.38 5.18
N LYS A 30 -27.55 -1.76 6.12
CA LYS A 30 -29.03 -1.72 6.18
C LYS A 30 -29.63 -0.75 5.14
N ALA A 31 -29.07 -0.71 3.93
CA ALA A 31 -29.57 0.15 2.87
C ALA A 31 -30.74 -0.54 2.14
N LYS A 32 -31.94 0.02 2.28
CA LYS A 32 -33.19 -0.49 1.69
C LYS A 32 -33.23 -0.36 0.15
N LEU A 33 -32.32 0.42 -0.46
CA LEU A 33 -32.29 0.74 -1.88
C LEU A 33 -30.90 0.46 -2.49
N ALA A 34 -30.84 -0.15 -3.67
CA ALA A 34 -29.59 -0.57 -4.30
C ALA A 34 -28.60 0.60 -4.49
N ASN A 35 -29.09 1.78 -4.88
CA ASN A 35 -28.27 2.96 -5.16
C ASN A 35 -27.59 3.54 -3.91
N THR A 36 -28.21 3.45 -2.74
CA THR A 36 -27.57 3.89 -1.50
C THR A 36 -26.57 2.84 -1.02
N SER A 37 -26.88 1.54 -1.16
CA SER A 37 -25.97 0.45 -0.78
C SER A 37 -24.63 0.50 -1.53
N THR A 38 -24.63 0.84 -2.83
CA THR A 38 -23.41 0.94 -3.65
C THR A 38 -22.51 2.10 -3.23
N SER A 39 -23.09 3.22 -2.81
CA SER A 39 -22.33 4.37 -2.28
C SER A 39 -21.65 4.05 -0.93
N TRP A 40 -22.32 3.27 -0.06
CA TRP A 40 -21.72 2.80 1.20
C TRP A 40 -20.56 1.83 0.94
N ILE A 41 -20.75 0.86 0.03
CA ILE A 41 -19.71 -0.11 -0.34
C ILE A 41 -18.51 0.60 -0.98
N SER A 42 -18.74 1.57 -1.88
CA SER A 42 -17.64 2.31 -2.53
C SER A 42 -16.86 3.16 -1.52
N THR A 43 -17.54 3.75 -0.54
CA THR A 43 -16.90 4.50 0.56
C THR A 43 -16.04 3.58 1.43
N ILE A 44 -16.52 2.39 1.77
CA ILE A 44 -15.73 1.40 2.52
C ILE A 44 -14.50 0.94 1.70
N ALA A 45 -14.68 0.69 0.40
CA ALA A 45 -13.58 0.33 -0.49
C ALA A 45 -12.54 1.46 -0.63
N LEU A 46 -12.99 2.72 -0.68
CA LEU A 46 -12.15 3.90 -0.69
C LEU A 46 -11.31 3.99 0.60
N VAL A 47 -11.93 3.86 1.76
CA VAL A 47 -11.24 3.90 3.06
C VAL A 47 -10.20 2.79 3.17
N LEU A 48 -10.52 1.57 2.74
CA LEU A 48 -9.58 0.43 2.73
C LEU A 48 -8.36 0.71 1.85
N ASN A 49 -8.57 1.29 0.66
CA ASN A 49 -7.48 1.66 -0.23
C ASN A 49 -6.67 2.83 0.34
N LEU A 50 -7.33 3.82 0.95
CA LEU A 50 -6.68 4.97 1.55
C LEU A 50 -5.76 4.54 2.70
N VAL A 51 -6.25 3.73 3.65
CA VAL A 51 -5.44 3.19 4.76
C VAL A 51 -4.21 2.43 4.25
N ARG A 52 -4.35 1.69 3.14
CA ARG A 52 -3.22 1.03 2.50
C ARG A 52 -2.21 2.04 1.95
N MET A 53 -2.68 3.11 1.31
CA MET A 53 -1.81 4.17 0.78
C MET A 53 -1.15 4.96 1.91
N THR A 54 -1.86 5.29 2.99
CA THR A 54 -1.27 6.03 4.13
C THR A 54 -0.15 5.25 4.81
N ARG A 55 -0.18 3.91 4.76
CA ARG A 55 0.91 3.09 5.27
C ARG A 55 2.14 3.07 4.36
N GLN A 56 1.95 3.17 3.05
CA GLN A 56 3.03 3.04 2.05
C GLN A 56 3.65 4.39 1.66
N ALA A 57 2.83 5.46 1.61
CA ALA A 57 3.24 6.80 1.21
C ALA A 57 4.37 7.42 2.06
N PRO A 58 4.34 7.37 3.41
CA PRO A 58 5.43 7.97 4.20
C PRO A 58 6.73 7.17 4.05
N VAL A 59 6.66 5.84 3.94
CA VAL A 59 7.85 4.99 3.78
C VAL A 59 8.53 5.25 2.44
N SER A 60 7.76 5.34 1.34
CA SER A 60 8.33 5.64 0.03
C SER A 60 8.93 7.05 -0.04
N LEU A 61 8.30 8.03 0.62
CA LEU A 61 8.82 9.38 0.73
C LEU A 61 10.15 9.42 1.49
N LEU A 62 10.24 8.74 2.64
CA LEU A 62 11.46 8.68 3.44
C LEU A 62 12.62 8.03 2.67
N LEU A 63 12.37 6.90 2.00
CA LEU A 63 13.40 6.24 1.18
C LEU A 63 13.90 7.14 0.05
N ARG A 64 13.00 7.89 -0.58
CA ARG A 64 13.35 8.84 -1.65
C ARG A 64 14.20 9.99 -1.13
N ILE A 65 13.90 10.50 0.07
CA ILE A 65 14.73 11.52 0.74
C ILE A 65 16.11 10.96 1.09
N GLN A 66 16.19 9.74 1.64
CA GLN A 66 17.46 9.09 1.97
C GLN A 66 18.35 8.91 0.75
N ASN A 67 17.79 8.40 -0.36
CA ASN A 67 18.53 8.24 -1.62
C ASN A 67 19.00 9.59 -2.18
N TRP A 68 18.17 10.63 -2.07
CA TRP A 68 18.54 11.97 -2.48
C TRP A 68 19.67 12.54 -1.63
N LEU A 69 19.62 12.39 -0.31
CA LEU A 69 20.70 12.81 0.59
C LEU A 69 22.01 12.08 0.31
N ALA A 70 21.94 10.75 0.11
CA ALA A 70 23.11 9.95 -0.24
C ALA A 70 23.75 10.39 -1.57
N TYR A 71 22.93 10.77 -2.55
CA TYR A 71 23.41 11.36 -3.80
C TYR A 71 24.11 12.70 -3.57
N GLN A 72 23.54 13.60 -2.75
CA GLN A 72 24.18 14.90 -2.44
C GLN A 72 25.53 14.71 -1.75
N VAL A 73 25.63 13.83 -0.76
CA VAL A 73 26.89 13.53 -0.07
C VAL A 73 27.92 12.97 -1.05
N SER A 74 27.51 12.04 -1.91
CA SER A 74 28.40 11.44 -2.92
C SER A 74 28.89 12.46 -3.95
N LYS A 75 28.05 13.43 -4.32
CA LYS A 75 28.39 14.54 -5.21
C LYS A 75 29.41 15.47 -4.57
N LEU A 76 29.26 15.79 -3.28
CA LEU A 76 30.20 16.62 -2.53
C LEU A 76 31.54 15.90 -2.28
N ALA A 77 31.52 14.59 -2.06
CA ALA A 77 32.72 13.76 -1.89
C ALA A 77 33.48 13.51 -3.21
N GLY A 78 33.00 14.01 -4.36
CA GLY A 78 33.66 13.87 -5.66
C GLY A 78 33.68 12.44 -6.22
N ASN A 79 32.85 11.54 -5.70
CA ASN A 79 32.91 10.12 -6.07
C ASN A 79 32.15 9.80 -7.37
N SER A 80 32.78 10.11 -8.51
CA SER A 80 32.21 9.99 -9.87
C SER A 80 31.56 8.64 -10.18
N LYS A 81 32.12 7.53 -9.68
CA LYS A 81 31.58 6.18 -9.91
C LYS A 81 30.20 5.97 -9.27
N ILE A 82 30.00 6.48 -8.04
CA ILE A 82 28.73 6.33 -7.31
C ILE A 82 27.64 7.22 -7.92
N ILE A 83 28.00 8.44 -8.31
CA ILE A 83 27.08 9.41 -8.93
C ILE A 83 26.53 8.86 -10.25
N ASN A 84 27.38 8.26 -11.09
CA ASN A 84 26.96 7.63 -12.34
C ASN A 84 25.98 6.46 -12.12
N ASN A 85 26.19 5.65 -11.07
CA ASN A 85 25.31 4.53 -10.75
C ASN A 85 23.91 5.00 -10.30
N TYR A 86 23.83 6.08 -9.51
CA TYR A 86 22.54 6.69 -9.13
C TYR A 86 21.80 7.29 -10.34
N ASN A 87 22.52 7.91 -11.29
CA ASN A 87 21.91 8.45 -12.50
C ASN A 87 21.30 7.37 -13.41
N ILE A 88 21.97 6.21 -13.53
CA ILE A 88 21.46 5.07 -14.30
C ILE A 88 20.22 4.48 -13.61
N SER A 89 20.27 4.27 -12.29
CA SER A 89 19.14 3.72 -11.54
C SER A 89 17.92 4.64 -11.46
N MET A 90 18.06 5.93 -11.74
CA MET A 90 16.96 6.90 -11.77
C MET A 90 16.34 7.05 -13.18
N THR A 91 16.97 6.48 -14.20
CA THR A 91 16.53 6.54 -15.61
C THR A 91 15.74 5.29 -16.04
N ILE A 92 15.80 4.19 -15.28
CA ILE A 92 15.10 2.92 -15.52
C ILE A 92 13.84 2.86 -14.64
#